data_AF-A0A3M6DZF4-F1
#
_entry.id   AF-A0A3M6DZF4-F1
#
_cell.length_a   1.000
_cell.length_b   1.000
_cell.length_c   1.000
_cell.angle_alpha   90.00
_cell.angle_beta   90.00
_cell.angle_gamma   90.00
#
_symmetry.space_group_name_H-M   'P 1'
#
loop_
_entity.id
_entity.type
_entity.pdbx_description
1 polymer ?
#
loop_
_entity_poly.entity_id
_entity_poly.type
_entity_poly.pdbx_seq_one_letter_code
_entity_poly.pdbx_strand_id
1 'polypeptide(L)'
;MDTFHRHRQADERGLAAMALECALQTPEYRPEALVWKGIEALPQDPKLAFIYLLNAAHAFHLRADTHALLGRSIIAAGHSSLANLYLTSAWQKMPEDPSLRMMLWQARSQSEVPEDLRRIILAHLPDITAANELAFVLRLLAAQTGLPGTIGVVRYLPDAQEIHGWAIDLNNVHTPASLQLEANGQLINMLASAPHPLLTAAGLPATHGGIRIKVPNATPSVQVRFDNGTALLGSPVSAMPTFVAPPATLKVGDKQPVDVLIPVYDGLAETLECINSALEARKLNRTPHRLVVIEDATPVPALRKALKVLAGKGKITLVQNPINLGFIRSMNRAMALSPRQDVVWLNADTRVHGDWLDRLRNVAYSDEAIASVTPFTNNGELMSFPESRFSHPMPSAPEQARLDDLARLTDSPAMEIETGCGFCLYLKREALNSVGYLDEVELLRGYGEETDWCLRARGLGWSHVGAPNVFVAHQGGISFGAEKALRVAHNNAILKRRYPDASSRYDNFCLRDPIRPARQALQRARCATGRTTVDAATETTAHR
;
A
#
# COMPACT_ATOMS: atom_id res chain seq x y z
N MET A 1 -28.00 22.09 20.86
CA MET A 1 -28.49 20.84 20.24
C MET A 1 -29.29 19.96 21.19
N ASP A 2 -28.98 19.92 22.49
CA ASP A 2 -29.72 19.11 23.49
C ASP A 2 -31.23 19.36 23.53
N THR A 3 -31.66 20.60 23.36
CA THR A 3 -33.10 20.93 23.28
C THR A 3 -33.78 20.28 22.08
N PHE A 4 -33.12 20.26 20.91
CA PHE A 4 -33.61 19.54 19.74
C PHE A 4 -33.71 18.03 20.01
N HIS A 5 -32.65 17.41 20.57
CA HIS A 5 -32.63 15.98 20.87
C HIS A 5 -33.73 15.58 21.85
N ARG A 6 -33.95 16.40 22.90
CA ARG A 6 -35.01 16.18 23.89
C ARG A 6 -36.40 16.19 23.26
N HIS A 7 -36.72 17.23 22.48
CA HIS A 7 -38.02 17.34 21.80
C HIS A 7 -38.21 16.22 20.77
N ARG A 8 -37.15 15.84 20.05
CA ARG A 8 -37.19 14.72 19.09
C ARG A 8 -37.43 13.37 19.79
N GLN A 9 -36.80 13.12 20.94
CA GLN A 9 -37.02 11.91 21.75
C GLN A 9 -38.45 11.85 22.31
N ALA A 10 -39.06 13.00 22.59
CA ALA A 10 -40.45 13.13 23.01
C ALA A 10 -41.48 13.12 21.86
N ASP A 11 -41.04 12.96 20.60
CA ASP A 11 -41.84 13.09 19.36
C ASP A 11 -42.58 14.45 19.22
N GLU A 12 -42.03 15.50 19.84
CA GLU A 12 -42.54 16.88 19.77
C GLU A 12 -42.04 17.60 18.51
N ARG A 13 -42.52 17.18 17.34
CA ARG A 13 -41.95 17.56 16.03
C ARG A 13 -41.87 19.08 15.78
N GLY A 14 -42.88 19.85 16.20
CA GLY A 14 -42.90 21.30 16.01
C GLY A 14 -41.82 22.01 16.84
N LEU A 15 -41.66 21.62 18.11
CA LEU A 15 -40.64 22.17 19.00
C LEU A 15 -39.23 21.73 18.59
N ALA A 16 -39.09 20.49 18.14
CA ALA A 16 -37.84 20.01 17.55
C ALA A 16 -37.46 20.83 16.31
N ALA A 17 -38.40 21.08 15.38
CA ALA A 17 -38.14 21.89 14.20
C ALA A 17 -37.71 23.32 14.55
N MET A 18 -38.38 23.97 15.50
CA MET A 18 -37.99 25.32 15.97
C MET A 18 -36.58 25.34 16.59
N ALA A 19 -36.27 24.36 17.43
CA ALA A 19 -34.94 24.24 18.04
C ALA A 19 -33.85 24.00 16.97
N LEU A 20 -34.17 23.25 15.91
CA LEU A 20 -33.28 22.99 14.80
C LEU A 20 -33.03 24.25 13.95
N GLU A 21 -34.06 25.06 13.69
CA GLU A 21 -33.91 26.36 13.01
C GLU A 21 -33.01 27.31 13.80
N CYS A 22 -33.16 27.37 15.13
CA CYS A 22 -32.27 28.17 15.98
C CYS A 22 -30.81 27.67 15.90
N ALA A 23 -30.61 26.35 15.88
CA ALA A 23 -29.28 25.75 15.76
C ALA A 23 -28.61 26.06 14.42
N LEU A 24 -29.37 26.15 13.31
CA LEU A 24 -28.84 26.56 12.00
C LEU A 24 -28.31 28.00 11.99
N GLN A 25 -28.81 28.87 12.86
CA GLN A 25 -28.32 30.25 12.99
C GLN A 25 -27.11 30.39 13.91
N THR A 26 -26.70 29.31 14.58
CA THR A 26 -25.57 29.34 15.53
C THR A 26 -24.37 28.60 14.93
N PRO A 27 -23.22 29.27 14.67
CA PRO A 27 -22.08 28.66 13.97
C PRO A 27 -21.59 27.33 14.58
N GLU A 28 -21.57 27.24 15.91
CA GLU A 28 -21.14 26.05 16.66
C GLU A 28 -22.06 24.84 16.41
N TYR A 29 -23.37 25.05 16.35
CA TYR A 29 -24.36 23.97 16.20
C TYR A 29 -24.79 23.72 14.75
N ARG A 30 -24.51 24.67 13.86
CA ARG A 30 -24.92 24.63 12.46
C ARG A 30 -24.52 23.33 11.75
N PRO A 31 -23.27 22.82 11.87
CA PRO A 31 -22.90 21.56 11.24
C PRO A 31 -23.79 20.38 11.65
N GLU A 32 -24.07 20.23 12.95
CA GLU A 32 -24.93 19.15 13.43
C GLU A 32 -26.39 19.36 13.00
N ALA A 33 -26.88 20.60 13.03
CA ALA A 33 -28.22 20.94 12.55
C ALA A 33 -28.40 20.62 11.06
N LEU A 34 -27.37 20.86 10.23
CA LEU A 34 -27.35 20.50 8.81
C LEU A 34 -27.43 18.98 8.60
N VAL A 35 -26.79 18.17 9.44
CA VAL A 35 -26.94 16.70 9.39
C VAL A 35 -28.40 16.31 9.57
N TRP A 36 -29.07 16.86 10.58
CA TRP A 36 -30.47 16.54 10.86
C TRP A 36 -31.42 17.03 9.77
N LYS A 37 -31.23 18.23 9.22
CA LYS A 37 -31.97 18.71 8.03
C LYS A 37 -31.75 17.80 6.83
N GLY A 38 -30.53 17.31 6.63
CA GLY A 38 -30.20 16.33 5.62
C GLY A 38 -30.97 15.02 5.78
N ILE A 39 -30.99 14.46 6.99
CA ILE A 39 -31.73 13.23 7.32
C ILE A 39 -33.23 13.39 7.06
N GLU A 40 -33.81 14.54 7.44
CA GLU A 40 -35.23 14.83 7.23
C GLU A 40 -35.59 14.99 5.75
N ALA A 41 -34.75 15.68 4.98
CA ALA A 41 -34.96 15.90 3.55
C ALA A 41 -34.78 14.62 2.72
N LEU A 42 -33.90 13.71 3.14
CA LEU A 42 -33.44 12.58 2.33
C LEU A 42 -34.54 11.72 1.68
N PRO A 43 -35.65 11.34 2.37
CA PRO A 43 -36.69 10.52 1.76
C PRO A 43 -37.53 11.25 0.72
N GLN A 44 -37.60 12.58 0.77
CA GLN A 44 -38.53 13.39 -0.04
C GLN A 44 -37.81 14.23 -1.11
N ASP A 45 -36.65 14.79 -0.77
CA ASP A 45 -35.82 15.58 -1.65
C ASP A 45 -34.32 15.24 -1.43
N PRO A 46 -33.83 14.20 -2.11
CA PRO A 46 -32.41 13.82 -2.06
C PRO A 46 -31.44 14.92 -2.48
N LYS A 47 -31.85 15.85 -3.36
CA LYS A 47 -31.00 16.94 -3.83
C LYS A 47 -30.84 18.00 -2.74
N LEU A 48 -31.91 18.34 -2.04
CA LEU A 48 -31.85 19.22 -0.87
C LEU A 48 -31.05 18.58 0.27
N ALA A 49 -31.25 17.28 0.51
CA ALA A 49 -30.45 16.52 1.48
C ALA A 49 -28.95 16.58 1.17
N PHE A 50 -28.57 16.43 -0.10
CA PHE A 50 -27.18 16.57 -0.56
C PHE A 50 -26.59 17.93 -0.18
N ILE A 51 -27.30 19.03 -0.41
CA ILE A 51 -26.81 20.37 -0.08
C ILE A 51 -26.56 20.53 1.42
N TYR A 52 -27.47 20.06 2.27
CA TYR A 52 -27.25 20.11 3.72
C TYR A 52 -26.08 19.24 4.16
N LEU A 53 -26.02 18.01 3.67
CA LEU A 53 -25.01 17.03 4.06
C LEU A 53 -23.61 17.36 3.53
N LEU A 54 -23.50 18.01 2.37
CA LEU A 54 -22.22 18.48 1.84
C LEU A 54 -21.60 19.55 2.75
N ASN A 55 -22.40 20.52 3.17
CA ASN A 55 -21.96 21.56 4.08
C ASN A 55 -21.61 20.99 5.47
N ALA A 56 -22.39 20.02 5.96
CA ALA A 56 -22.06 19.31 7.19
C ALA A 56 -20.74 18.52 7.08
N ALA A 57 -20.52 17.81 5.97
CA ALA A 57 -19.31 17.01 5.74
C ALA A 57 -18.04 17.88 5.64
N HIS A 58 -18.13 19.10 5.11
CA HIS A 58 -17.01 20.06 5.12
C HIS A 58 -16.59 20.45 6.54
N ALA A 59 -17.56 20.65 7.45
CA ALA A 59 -17.26 20.95 8.84
C ALA A 59 -16.79 19.71 9.61
N PHE A 60 -17.39 18.54 9.33
CA PHE A 60 -17.10 17.26 9.98
C PHE A 60 -16.29 16.30 9.11
N HIS A 61 -15.12 16.76 8.66
CA HIS A 61 -14.24 16.06 7.71
C HIS A 61 -13.69 14.68 8.18
N LEU A 62 -13.86 14.32 9.46
CA LEU A 62 -13.46 13.02 10.03
C LEU A 62 -14.66 12.25 10.62
N ARG A 63 -15.90 12.56 10.22
CA ARG A 63 -17.11 11.93 10.77
C ARG A 63 -17.76 11.03 9.71
N ALA A 64 -17.45 9.74 9.78
CA ALA A 64 -17.80 8.76 8.74
C ALA A 64 -19.32 8.63 8.47
N ASP A 65 -20.15 8.73 9.52
CA ASP A 65 -21.62 8.71 9.39
C ASP A 65 -22.16 9.84 8.49
N THR A 66 -21.56 11.02 8.55
CA THR A 66 -21.93 12.21 7.76
C THR A 66 -21.53 12.01 6.31
N HIS A 67 -20.35 11.44 6.06
CA HIS A 67 -19.92 11.04 4.72
C HIS A 67 -20.81 9.93 4.14
N ALA A 68 -21.21 8.94 4.95
CA ALA A 68 -22.12 7.88 4.56
C ALA A 68 -23.51 8.43 4.19
N LEU A 69 -24.05 9.37 4.98
CA LEU A 69 -25.30 10.07 4.66
C LEU A 69 -25.21 10.88 3.38
N LEU A 70 -24.12 11.62 3.17
CA LEU A 70 -23.90 12.35 1.92
C LEU A 70 -23.87 11.38 0.74
N GLY A 71 -23.12 10.29 0.83
CA GLY A 71 -23.12 9.23 -0.19
C GLY A 71 -24.53 8.69 -0.45
N ARG A 72 -25.32 8.44 0.59
CA ARG A 72 -26.72 8.00 0.47
C ARG A 72 -27.59 9.00 -0.29
N SER A 73 -27.44 10.30 -0.06
CA SER A 73 -28.16 11.34 -0.81
C SER A 73 -27.77 11.35 -2.30
N ILE A 74 -26.49 11.13 -2.62
CA ILE A 74 -26.01 11.06 -4.00
C ILE A 74 -26.58 9.82 -4.72
N ILE A 75 -26.60 8.67 -4.04
CA ILE A 75 -27.23 7.43 -4.54
C ILE A 75 -28.73 7.66 -4.75
N ALA A 76 -29.43 8.20 -3.76
CA ALA A 76 -30.87 8.46 -3.84
C ALA A 76 -31.24 9.49 -4.92
N ALA A 77 -30.33 10.40 -5.28
CA ALA A 77 -30.46 11.31 -6.40
C ALA A 77 -30.16 10.67 -7.78
N GLY A 78 -29.82 9.38 -7.83
CA GLY A 78 -29.54 8.63 -9.07
C GLY A 78 -28.10 8.75 -9.59
N HIS A 79 -27.15 9.21 -8.76
CA HIS A 79 -25.76 9.47 -9.17
C HIS A 79 -24.76 8.47 -8.57
N SER A 80 -25.01 7.17 -8.69
CA SER A 80 -24.24 6.13 -8.00
C SER A 80 -22.74 6.09 -8.36
N SER A 81 -22.36 6.44 -9.59
CA SER A 81 -20.94 6.55 -9.96
C SER A 81 -20.23 7.69 -9.22
N LEU A 82 -20.90 8.84 -9.05
CA LEU A 82 -20.37 9.94 -8.25
C LEU A 82 -20.31 9.55 -6.76
N ALA A 83 -21.32 8.84 -6.26
CA ALA A 83 -21.31 8.33 -4.89
C ALA A 83 -20.13 7.38 -4.65
N ASN A 84 -19.84 6.48 -5.60
CA ASN A 84 -18.70 5.56 -5.51
C ASN A 84 -17.37 6.32 -5.44
N LEU A 85 -17.14 7.32 -6.30
CA LEU A 85 -15.94 8.15 -6.28
C LEU A 85 -15.79 8.88 -4.93
N TYR A 86 -16.85 9.53 -4.47
CA TYR A 86 -16.85 10.27 -3.21
C TYR A 86 -16.63 9.36 -2.00
N LEU A 87 -17.39 8.26 -1.90
CA LEU A 87 -17.32 7.31 -0.80
C LEU A 87 -15.98 6.57 -0.78
N THR A 88 -15.37 6.31 -1.93
CA THR A 88 -14.01 5.76 -2.00
C THR A 88 -13.00 6.72 -1.37
N SER A 89 -13.08 8.02 -1.68
CA SER A 89 -12.20 9.04 -1.09
C SER A 89 -12.41 9.17 0.42
N ALA A 90 -13.66 9.14 0.89
CA ALA A 90 -13.98 9.17 2.31
C ALA A 90 -13.49 7.90 3.03
N TRP A 91 -13.71 6.73 2.44
CA TRP A 91 -13.31 5.44 2.99
C TRP A 91 -11.78 5.31 3.10
N GLN A 92 -11.02 5.82 2.14
CA GLN A 92 -9.56 5.84 2.22
C GLN A 92 -9.03 6.60 3.45
N LYS A 93 -9.79 7.57 3.97
CA LYS A 93 -9.44 8.32 5.19
C LYS A 93 -9.94 7.66 6.47
N MET A 94 -11.00 6.85 6.38
CA MET A 94 -11.69 6.21 7.50
C MET A 94 -12.07 4.77 7.15
N PRO A 95 -11.09 3.87 6.90
CA PRO A 95 -11.35 2.57 6.30
C PRO A 95 -12.05 1.58 7.24
N GLU A 96 -11.97 1.79 8.55
CA GLU A 96 -12.54 0.90 9.57
C GLU A 96 -14.03 1.17 9.84
N ASP A 97 -14.61 2.26 9.32
CA ASP A 97 -16.00 2.59 9.61
C ASP A 97 -17.00 1.69 8.84
N PRO A 98 -17.85 0.92 9.55
CA PRO A 98 -18.76 -0.03 8.91
C PRO A 98 -19.89 0.63 8.13
N SER A 99 -20.35 1.82 8.55
CA SER A 99 -21.44 2.54 7.86
C SER A 99 -20.97 3.05 6.49
N LEU A 100 -19.75 3.57 6.45
CA LEU A 100 -19.12 4.04 5.23
C LEU A 100 -18.82 2.89 4.26
N ARG A 101 -18.30 1.76 4.77
CA ARG A 101 -18.07 0.54 3.96
C ARG A 101 -19.37 0.01 3.36
N MET A 102 -20.44 -0.09 4.15
CA MET A 102 -21.74 -0.54 3.67
C MET A 102 -22.29 0.37 2.56
N MET A 103 -22.23 1.69 2.75
CA MET A 103 -22.64 2.65 1.72
C MET A 103 -21.80 2.56 0.45
N LEU A 104 -20.50 2.35 0.58
CA LEU A 104 -19.61 2.15 -0.56
C LEU A 104 -19.98 0.89 -1.34
N TRP A 105 -20.29 -0.22 -0.67
CA TRP A 105 -20.78 -1.42 -1.35
C TRP A 105 -22.10 -1.19 -2.10
N GLN A 106 -23.01 -0.42 -1.51
CA GLN A 106 -24.26 -0.03 -2.17
C GLN A 106 -24.00 0.80 -3.43
N ALA A 107 -23.12 1.80 -3.36
CA ALA A 107 -22.74 2.62 -4.52
C ALA A 107 -22.11 1.76 -5.63
N ARG A 108 -21.17 0.87 -5.27
CA ARG A 108 -20.49 -0.04 -6.20
C ARG A 108 -21.46 -1.01 -6.87
N SER A 109 -22.41 -1.57 -6.13
CA SER A 109 -23.42 -2.49 -6.70
C SER A 109 -24.29 -1.86 -7.80
N GLN A 110 -24.35 -0.53 -7.87
CA GLN A 110 -25.17 0.22 -8.83
C GLN A 110 -24.34 0.95 -9.90
N SER A 111 -23.00 0.95 -9.78
CA SER A 111 -22.13 1.74 -10.66
C SER A 111 -21.01 0.94 -11.31
N GLU A 112 -20.57 -0.16 -10.69
CA GLU A 112 -19.52 -1.03 -11.23
C GLU A 112 -20.12 -2.07 -12.17
N VAL A 113 -19.35 -2.46 -13.19
CA VAL A 113 -19.71 -3.63 -14.00
C VAL A 113 -19.57 -4.92 -13.16
N PRO A 114 -20.38 -5.98 -13.42
CA PRO A 114 -20.42 -7.16 -12.55
C PRO A 114 -19.06 -7.84 -12.31
N GLU A 115 -18.22 -7.91 -13.35
CA GLU A 115 -16.87 -8.49 -13.27
C GLU A 115 -15.94 -7.69 -12.35
N ASP A 116 -15.95 -6.36 -12.48
CA ASP A 116 -15.17 -5.46 -11.64
C ASP A 116 -15.66 -5.48 -10.20
N LEU A 117 -16.98 -5.46 -9.99
CA LEU A 117 -17.58 -5.61 -8.67
C LEU A 117 -17.13 -6.91 -8.00
N ARG A 118 -17.15 -8.03 -8.73
CA ARG A 118 -16.68 -9.32 -8.21
C ARG A 118 -15.22 -9.26 -7.81
N ARG A 119 -14.37 -8.74 -8.69
CA ARG A 119 -12.93 -8.59 -8.42
C ARG A 119 -12.69 -7.76 -7.17
N ILE A 120 -13.42 -6.65 -7.01
CA ILE A 120 -13.34 -5.79 -5.83
C ILE A 120 -13.83 -6.55 -4.58
N ILE A 121 -14.97 -7.25 -4.64
CA ILE A 121 -15.48 -8.03 -3.49
C ILE A 121 -14.45 -9.08 -3.06
N LEU A 122 -13.93 -9.88 -3.99
CA LEU A 122 -12.95 -10.94 -3.68
C LEU A 122 -11.66 -10.37 -3.09
N ALA A 123 -11.22 -9.19 -3.54
CA ALA A 123 -10.05 -8.52 -2.96
C ALA A 123 -10.27 -8.05 -1.51
N HIS A 124 -11.50 -7.68 -1.15
CA HIS A 124 -11.84 -7.21 0.20
C HIS A 124 -12.30 -8.33 1.16
N LEU A 125 -12.72 -9.48 0.63
CA LEU A 125 -13.36 -10.54 1.39
C LEU A 125 -12.53 -11.06 2.59
N PRO A 126 -11.19 -11.20 2.49
CA PRO A 126 -10.37 -11.62 3.63
C PRO A 126 -10.39 -10.66 4.82
N ASP A 127 -10.71 -9.38 4.58
CA ASP A 127 -10.67 -8.29 5.57
C ASP A 127 -12.08 -7.90 6.07
N ILE A 128 -13.13 -8.63 5.65
CA ILE A 128 -14.48 -8.41 6.16
C ILE A 128 -14.65 -9.16 7.48
N THR A 129 -14.86 -8.39 8.54
CA THR A 129 -15.09 -8.89 9.91
C THR A 129 -16.51 -8.60 10.41
N ALA A 130 -17.26 -7.74 9.71
CA ALA A 130 -18.63 -7.38 10.06
C ALA A 130 -19.63 -8.31 9.36
N ALA A 131 -20.54 -8.90 10.14
CA ALA A 131 -21.48 -9.92 9.66
C ALA A 131 -22.49 -9.39 8.63
N ASN A 132 -22.99 -8.17 8.84
CA ASN A 132 -23.90 -7.49 7.91
C ASN A 132 -23.20 -7.18 6.58
N GLU A 133 -21.94 -6.77 6.61
CA GLU A 133 -21.13 -6.54 5.42
C GLU A 133 -20.89 -7.84 4.66
N LEU A 134 -20.51 -8.91 5.37
CA LEU A 134 -20.33 -10.23 4.75
C LEU A 134 -21.62 -10.70 4.08
N ALA A 135 -22.75 -10.66 4.79
CA ALA A 135 -24.05 -11.04 4.25
C ALA A 135 -24.39 -10.23 2.98
N PHE A 136 -24.11 -8.93 2.97
CA PHE A 136 -24.37 -8.06 1.83
C PHE A 136 -23.52 -8.45 0.61
N VAL A 137 -22.20 -8.59 0.77
CA VAL A 137 -21.33 -8.91 -0.37
C VAL A 137 -21.55 -10.33 -0.89
N LEU A 138 -21.87 -11.30 -0.03
CA LEU A 138 -22.22 -12.65 -0.47
C LEU A 138 -23.50 -12.69 -1.29
N ARG A 139 -24.50 -11.86 -0.94
CA ARG A 139 -25.71 -11.69 -1.77
C ARG A 139 -25.39 -11.09 -3.14
N LEU A 140 -24.49 -10.11 -3.20
CA LEU A 140 -24.03 -9.55 -4.48
C LEU A 140 -23.33 -10.60 -5.34
N LEU A 141 -22.48 -11.44 -4.74
CA LEU A 141 -21.81 -12.54 -5.45
C LEU A 141 -22.80 -13.61 -5.94
N ALA A 142 -23.79 -13.99 -5.11
CA ALA A 142 -24.82 -14.96 -5.45
C ALA A 142 -25.75 -14.50 -6.59
N ALA A 143 -25.92 -13.18 -6.75
CA ALA A 143 -26.70 -12.61 -7.84
C ALA A 143 -26.00 -12.66 -9.21
N GLN A 144 -24.70 -12.94 -9.25
CA GLN A 144 -23.93 -13.05 -10.50
C GLN A 144 -23.98 -14.47 -11.06
N THR A 145 -24.43 -14.62 -12.31
CA THR A 145 -24.55 -15.93 -12.98
C THR A 145 -23.27 -16.35 -13.67
N GLY A 146 -23.10 -17.66 -13.90
CA GLY A 146 -22.03 -18.21 -14.76
C GLY A 146 -20.64 -18.37 -14.12
N LEU A 147 -20.52 -18.21 -12.79
CA LEU A 147 -19.26 -18.33 -12.06
C LEU A 147 -19.35 -19.36 -10.93
N PRO A 148 -18.21 -19.94 -10.47
CA PRO A 148 -18.23 -20.86 -9.34
C PRO A 148 -18.87 -20.20 -8.11
N GLY A 149 -19.85 -20.90 -7.53
CA GLY A 149 -20.52 -20.51 -6.28
C GLY A 149 -19.66 -20.79 -5.03
N THR A 150 -18.56 -21.53 -5.18
CA THR A 150 -17.62 -21.85 -4.11
C THR A 150 -16.74 -20.66 -3.76
N ILE A 151 -16.80 -20.21 -2.51
CA ILE A 151 -16.04 -19.06 -2.01
C ILE A 151 -15.51 -19.38 -0.62
N GLY A 152 -14.25 -19.03 -0.37
CA GLY A 152 -13.65 -19.22 0.94
C GLY A 152 -12.39 -18.39 1.13
N VAL A 153 -12.07 -18.16 2.39
CA VAL A 153 -10.92 -17.40 2.87
C VAL A 153 -10.17 -18.26 3.88
N VAL A 154 -8.85 -18.28 3.79
CA VAL A 154 -7.97 -18.88 4.80
C VAL A 154 -6.80 -17.97 5.15
N ARG A 155 -6.37 -18.04 6.41
CA ARG A 155 -5.18 -17.35 6.91
C ARG A 155 -4.50 -18.18 8.00
N TYR A 156 -3.20 -18.03 8.15
CA TYR A 156 -2.45 -18.63 9.26
C TYR A 156 -2.44 -17.70 10.46
N LEU A 157 -2.66 -18.27 11.65
CA LEU A 157 -2.53 -17.62 12.94
C LEU A 157 -1.28 -18.18 13.63
N PRO A 158 -0.15 -17.44 13.63
CA PRO A 158 1.12 -17.93 14.18
C PRO A 158 1.02 -18.33 15.65
N ASP A 159 0.34 -17.55 16.49
CA ASP A 159 0.23 -17.79 17.93
C ASP A 159 -0.49 -19.10 18.27
N ALA A 160 -1.50 -19.44 17.46
CA ALA A 160 -2.24 -20.69 17.59
C ALA A 160 -1.60 -21.85 16.83
N GLN A 161 -0.65 -21.58 15.93
CA GLN A 161 -0.13 -22.51 14.94
C GLN A 161 -1.24 -23.19 14.13
N GLU A 162 -2.27 -22.42 13.75
CA GLU A 162 -3.45 -22.93 13.06
C GLU A 162 -3.77 -22.11 11.81
N ILE A 163 -4.23 -22.79 10.75
CA ILE A 163 -4.89 -22.14 9.62
C ILE A 163 -6.38 -22.05 9.95
N HIS A 164 -6.88 -20.82 9.99
CA HIS A 164 -8.28 -20.50 10.22
C HIS A 164 -8.90 -19.94 8.96
N GLY A 165 -10.19 -20.16 8.81
CA GLY A 165 -10.91 -19.65 7.66
C GLY A 165 -12.32 -20.16 7.58
N TRP A 166 -12.91 -19.96 6.42
CA TRP A 166 -14.21 -20.51 6.09
C TRP A 166 -14.32 -20.77 4.59
N ALA A 167 -15.20 -21.69 4.21
CA ALA A 167 -15.53 -22.01 2.84
C ALA A 167 -16.99 -22.47 2.73
N ILE A 168 -17.69 -21.95 1.73
CA ILE A 168 -19.10 -22.24 1.46
C ILE A 168 -19.32 -22.42 -0.04
N ASP A 169 -20.38 -23.12 -0.41
CA ASP A 169 -20.97 -23.07 -1.75
C ASP A 169 -22.25 -22.23 -1.69
N LEU A 170 -22.25 -21.08 -2.36
CA LEU A 170 -23.42 -20.19 -2.43
C LEU A 170 -24.64 -20.85 -3.09
N ASN A 171 -24.44 -21.90 -3.90
CA ASN A 171 -25.54 -22.64 -4.52
C ASN A 171 -26.13 -23.71 -3.58
N ASN A 172 -25.40 -24.10 -2.54
CA ASN A 172 -25.83 -25.11 -1.58
C ASN A 172 -25.25 -24.82 -0.18
N VAL A 173 -25.71 -23.72 0.41
CA VAL A 173 -25.21 -23.22 1.70
C VAL A 173 -25.47 -24.17 2.87
N HIS A 174 -26.35 -25.16 2.73
CA HIS A 174 -26.70 -26.11 3.79
C HIS A 174 -25.75 -27.31 3.86
N THR A 175 -24.85 -27.46 2.89
CA THR A 175 -23.89 -28.57 2.84
C THR A 175 -22.46 -28.05 3.07
N PRO A 176 -21.66 -28.69 3.93
CA PRO A 176 -20.25 -28.35 4.10
C PRO A 176 -19.48 -28.44 2.78
N ALA A 177 -18.69 -27.40 2.48
CA ALA A 177 -17.83 -27.42 1.29
C ALA A 177 -16.71 -28.45 1.44
N SER A 178 -16.47 -29.22 0.38
CA SER A 178 -15.35 -30.16 0.27
C SER A 178 -14.07 -29.44 -0.16
N LEU A 179 -12.98 -29.75 0.53
CA LEU A 179 -11.68 -29.10 0.39
C LEU A 179 -10.55 -30.12 0.26
N GLN A 180 -9.51 -29.71 -0.46
CA GLN A 180 -8.25 -30.40 -0.61
C GLN A 180 -7.14 -29.55 -0.01
N LEU A 181 -6.43 -30.14 0.96
CA LEU A 181 -5.25 -29.56 1.59
C LEU A 181 -4.01 -30.25 1.03
N GLU A 182 -3.07 -29.48 0.47
CA GLU A 182 -1.78 -30.00 0.03
C GLU A 182 -0.64 -29.30 0.77
N ALA A 183 0.20 -30.09 1.45
CA ALA A 183 1.39 -29.61 2.14
C ALA A 183 2.49 -30.68 2.10
N ASN A 184 3.74 -30.26 1.85
CA ASN A 184 4.91 -31.15 1.81
C ASN A 184 4.73 -32.41 0.91
N GLY A 185 3.99 -32.27 -0.19
CA GLY A 185 3.69 -33.36 -1.13
C GLY A 185 2.62 -34.35 -0.65
N GLN A 186 1.97 -34.09 0.50
CA GLN A 186 0.82 -34.87 0.98
C GLN A 186 -0.47 -34.13 0.65
N LEU A 187 -1.47 -34.89 0.18
CA LEU A 187 -2.81 -34.41 -0.12
C LEU A 187 -3.80 -35.00 0.90
N ILE A 188 -4.61 -34.15 1.52
CA ILE A 188 -5.62 -34.53 2.51
C ILE A 188 -6.96 -33.93 2.07
N ASN A 189 -7.99 -34.76 1.98
CA ASN A 189 -9.36 -34.30 1.75
C ASN A 189 -10.03 -33.99 3.09
N MET A 190 -10.76 -32.88 3.16
CA MET A 190 -11.49 -32.46 4.36
C MET A 190 -12.78 -31.73 4.01
N LEU A 191 -13.66 -31.58 5.00
CA LEU A 191 -14.86 -30.75 4.89
C LEU A 191 -14.70 -29.50 5.75
N ALA A 192 -15.21 -28.37 5.28
CA ALA A 192 -15.41 -27.16 6.09
C ALA A 192 -16.55 -27.38 7.09
N SER A 193 -16.34 -28.26 8.07
CA SER A 193 -17.39 -28.78 8.97
C SER A 193 -17.42 -28.10 10.33
N ALA A 194 -16.46 -27.21 10.63
CA ALA A 194 -16.45 -26.48 11.90
C ALA A 194 -17.47 -25.33 11.88
N PRO A 195 -18.04 -24.92 13.02
CA PRO A 195 -18.82 -23.69 13.10
C PRO A 195 -17.92 -22.46 12.94
N HIS A 196 -18.42 -21.39 12.30
CA HIS A 196 -17.71 -20.13 12.15
C HIS A 196 -18.58 -18.94 12.59
N PRO A 197 -18.22 -18.20 13.67
CA PRO A 197 -19.06 -17.15 14.24
C PRO A 197 -19.51 -16.07 13.24
N LEU A 198 -18.60 -15.65 12.35
CA LEU A 198 -18.91 -14.64 11.33
C LEU A 198 -19.96 -15.13 10.31
N LEU A 199 -19.91 -16.41 9.91
CA LEU A 199 -20.88 -16.97 8.97
C LEU A 199 -22.26 -17.06 9.64
N THR A 200 -22.30 -17.55 10.87
CA THR A 200 -23.53 -17.63 11.67
C THR A 200 -24.19 -16.26 11.83
N ALA A 201 -23.41 -15.26 12.22
CA ALA A 201 -23.91 -13.89 12.36
C ALA A 201 -24.35 -13.27 11.03
N ALA A 202 -23.79 -13.72 9.90
CA ALA A 202 -24.19 -13.30 8.55
C ALA A 202 -25.44 -14.04 8.02
N GLY A 203 -26.06 -14.92 8.83
CA GLY A 203 -27.27 -15.66 8.46
C GLY A 203 -27.02 -16.97 7.72
N LEU A 204 -25.79 -17.48 7.72
CA LEU A 204 -25.44 -18.79 7.18
C LEU A 204 -25.49 -19.87 8.27
N PRO A 205 -25.50 -21.17 7.93
CA PRO A 205 -25.67 -22.23 8.92
C PRO A 205 -24.66 -22.19 10.08
N ALA A 206 -25.17 -22.38 11.29
CA ALA A 206 -24.35 -22.36 12.51
C ALA A 206 -23.50 -23.62 12.71
N THR A 207 -23.74 -24.66 11.91
CA THR A 207 -23.16 -26.00 12.13
C THR A 207 -21.86 -26.24 11.38
N HIS A 208 -21.58 -25.49 10.31
CA HIS A 208 -20.46 -25.75 9.41
C HIS A 208 -20.00 -24.47 8.68
N GLY A 209 -19.09 -24.64 7.72
CA GLY A 209 -18.50 -23.60 6.88
C GLY A 209 -17.13 -23.13 7.38
N GLY A 210 -16.79 -23.38 8.64
CA GLY A 210 -15.50 -23.04 9.24
C GLY A 210 -14.40 -24.04 8.92
N ILE A 211 -13.17 -23.52 8.85
CA ILE A 211 -11.92 -24.26 8.64
C ILE A 211 -11.01 -23.99 9.84
N ARG A 212 -10.51 -25.06 10.45
CA ARG A 212 -9.46 -25.02 11.48
C ARG A 212 -8.49 -26.18 11.24
N ILE A 213 -7.24 -25.86 10.95
CA ILE A 213 -6.22 -26.86 10.62
C ILE A 213 -4.99 -26.58 11.48
N LYS A 214 -4.60 -27.54 12.32
CA LYS A 214 -3.40 -27.41 13.14
C LYS A 214 -2.15 -27.69 12.32
N VAL A 215 -1.19 -26.77 12.35
CA VAL A 215 0.09 -26.86 11.63
C VAL A 215 1.23 -26.66 12.64
N PRO A 216 1.54 -27.68 13.46
CA PRO A 216 2.46 -27.56 14.59
C PRO A 216 3.92 -27.36 14.16
N ASN A 217 4.25 -27.74 12.93
CA ASN A 217 5.58 -27.61 12.36
C ASN A 217 5.58 -26.50 11.31
N ALA A 218 6.65 -25.71 11.28
CA ALA A 218 6.85 -24.67 10.29
C ALA A 218 6.72 -25.25 8.87
N THR A 219 5.68 -24.81 8.15
CA THR A 219 5.33 -25.33 6.83
C THR A 219 5.29 -24.17 5.84
N PRO A 220 6.29 -24.06 4.93
CA PRO A 220 6.45 -22.86 4.12
C PRO A 220 5.31 -22.58 3.14
N SER A 221 4.59 -23.63 2.71
CA SER A 221 3.46 -23.56 1.80
C SER A 221 2.42 -24.62 2.15
N VAL A 222 1.20 -24.18 2.40
CA VAL A 222 0.01 -25.02 2.57
C VAL A 222 -1.04 -24.55 1.56
N GLN A 223 -1.36 -25.39 0.58
CA GLN A 223 -2.40 -25.10 -0.41
C GLN A 223 -3.74 -25.58 0.14
N VAL A 224 -4.76 -24.72 0.07
CA VAL A 224 -6.15 -25.05 0.40
C VAL A 224 -7.01 -24.74 -0.81
N ARG A 225 -7.68 -25.74 -1.34
CA ARG A 225 -8.49 -25.65 -2.57
C ARG A 225 -9.85 -26.31 -2.36
N PHE A 226 -10.84 -25.91 -3.15
CA PHE A 226 -12.06 -26.70 -3.33
C PHE A 226 -11.76 -27.94 -4.19
N ASP A 227 -12.65 -28.94 -4.15
CA ASP A 227 -12.54 -30.15 -4.99
C ASP A 227 -12.50 -29.87 -6.50
N ASN A 228 -13.04 -28.71 -6.93
CA ASN A 228 -12.96 -28.24 -8.30
C ASN A 228 -11.59 -27.64 -8.67
N GLY A 229 -10.62 -27.67 -7.77
CA GLY A 229 -9.25 -27.15 -7.96
C GLY A 229 -9.09 -25.64 -7.68
N THR A 230 -10.18 -24.91 -7.42
CA THR A 230 -10.15 -23.47 -7.12
C THR A 230 -9.50 -23.23 -5.76
N ALA A 231 -8.44 -22.43 -5.72
CA ALA A 231 -7.80 -22.05 -4.45
C ALA A 231 -8.70 -21.12 -3.63
N LEU A 232 -8.67 -21.29 -2.31
CA LEU A 232 -9.29 -20.33 -1.39
C LEU A 232 -8.49 -19.03 -1.40
N LEU A 233 -9.15 -17.91 -1.11
CA LEU A 233 -8.48 -16.63 -0.94
C LEU A 233 -7.51 -16.72 0.25
N GLY A 234 -6.27 -16.29 0.03
CA GLY A 234 -5.17 -16.43 0.99
C GLY A 234 -4.36 -17.73 0.85
N SER A 235 -4.81 -18.69 0.02
CA SER A 235 -4.01 -19.87 -0.35
C SER A 235 -3.08 -19.58 -1.54
N PRO A 236 -1.85 -20.15 -1.58
CA PRO A 236 -1.21 -20.91 -0.51
C PRO A 236 -0.91 -20.05 0.72
N VAL A 237 -1.02 -20.67 1.88
CA VAL A 237 -0.75 -20.05 3.18
C VAL A 237 0.67 -20.42 3.62
N SER A 238 1.44 -19.45 4.10
CA SER A 238 2.72 -19.72 4.77
C SER A 238 2.48 -19.92 6.26
N ALA A 239 2.61 -21.16 6.73
CA ALA A 239 2.52 -21.51 8.14
C ALA A 239 3.92 -21.49 8.77
N MET A 240 4.59 -20.33 8.65
CA MET A 240 5.89 -20.06 9.24
C MET A 240 5.70 -19.18 10.49
N PRO A 241 6.55 -19.32 11.52
CA PRO A 241 6.51 -18.41 12.66
C PRO A 241 6.75 -16.97 12.22
N THR A 242 6.25 -16.02 13.03
CA THR A 242 6.55 -14.60 12.87
C THR A 242 8.07 -14.38 12.85
N PHE A 243 8.52 -13.47 12.01
CA PHE A 243 9.92 -13.12 11.85
C PHE A 243 10.56 -12.73 13.19
N VAL A 244 11.71 -13.34 13.46
CA VAL A 244 12.56 -13.01 14.60
C VAL A 244 13.82 -12.33 14.08
N ALA A 245 14.04 -11.09 14.50
CA ALA A 245 15.21 -10.33 14.12
C ALA A 245 16.49 -11.04 14.61
N PRO A 246 17.55 -11.11 13.78
CA PRO A 246 18.83 -11.59 14.25
C PRO A 246 19.39 -10.65 15.32
N PRO A 247 20.23 -11.14 16.26
CA PRO A 247 20.89 -10.30 17.24
C PRO A 247 21.70 -9.18 16.57
N ALA A 248 21.66 -7.99 17.15
CA ALA A 248 22.47 -6.86 16.68
C ALA A 248 23.96 -7.23 16.68
N THR A 249 24.68 -6.86 15.62
CA THR A 249 26.11 -7.16 15.48
C THR A 249 26.97 -5.91 15.66
N LEU A 250 28.21 -6.10 16.15
CA LEU A 250 29.21 -5.04 16.29
C LEU A 250 30.05 -4.89 15.01
N LYS A 251 30.61 -3.69 14.78
CA LYS A 251 31.45 -3.31 13.62
C LYS A 251 30.68 -3.48 12.29
N VAL A 252 29.56 -2.79 12.17
CA VAL A 252 28.67 -2.83 11.01
C VAL A 252 28.91 -1.65 10.07
N GLY A 253 28.33 -1.68 8.87
CA GLY A 253 28.19 -0.48 8.04
C GLY A 253 29.41 -0.11 7.19
N ASP A 254 29.97 1.08 7.38
CA ASP A 254 30.83 1.86 6.45
C ASP A 254 32.00 1.13 5.74
N LYS A 255 32.51 0.05 6.33
CA LYS A 255 33.60 -0.75 5.73
C LYS A 255 33.15 -2.12 5.21
N GLN A 256 31.88 -2.45 5.40
CA GLN A 256 31.25 -3.66 4.91
C GLN A 256 30.69 -3.41 3.50
N PRO A 257 30.52 -4.47 2.70
CA PRO A 257 29.78 -4.37 1.47
C PRO A 257 28.30 -3.99 1.75
N VAL A 258 27.63 -3.52 0.71
CA VAL A 258 26.21 -3.16 0.75
C VAL A 258 25.38 -4.22 0.01
N ASP A 259 24.26 -4.62 0.58
CA ASP A 259 23.27 -5.47 -0.11
C ASP A 259 22.21 -4.60 -0.77
N VAL A 260 22.16 -4.60 -2.11
CA VAL A 260 21.07 -4.00 -2.88
C VAL A 260 19.97 -5.04 -3.03
N LEU A 261 18.89 -4.86 -2.29
CA LEU A 261 17.74 -5.75 -2.18
C LEU A 261 16.69 -5.38 -3.22
N ILE A 262 16.41 -6.30 -4.14
CA ILE A 262 15.45 -6.13 -5.25
C ILE A 262 14.28 -7.11 -5.06
N PRO A 263 13.15 -6.70 -4.45
CA PRO A 263 11.98 -7.56 -4.31
C PRO A 263 11.24 -7.69 -5.66
N VAL A 264 10.95 -8.93 -6.05
CA VAL A 264 10.37 -9.27 -7.36
C VAL A 264 9.17 -10.19 -7.19
N TYR A 265 8.01 -9.75 -7.67
CA TYR A 265 6.81 -10.58 -7.79
C TYR A 265 6.31 -10.67 -9.23
N ASP A 266 6.30 -9.56 -9.97
CA ASP A 266 5.84 -9.50 -11.36
C ASP A 266 6.70 -8.47 -12.14
N GLY A 267 6.38 -8.19 -13.39
CA GLY A 267 7.06 -7.20 -14.23
C GLY A 267 8.36 -7.74 -14.82
N LEU A 268 8.25 -8.55 -15.88
CA LEU A 268 9.41 -9.19 -16.52
C LEU A 268 10.39 -8.16 -17.11
N ALA A 269 9.88 -7.23 -17.91
CA ALA A 269 10.73 -6.29 -18.64
C ALA A 269 11.38 -5.30 -17.66
N GLU A 270 10.57 -4.79 -16.74
CA GLU A 270 10.93 -3.84 -15.70
C GLU A 270 12.02 -4.44 -14.78
N THR A 271 11.78 -5.67 -14.27
CA THR A 271 12.75 -6.36 -13.40
C THR A 271 14.10 -6.56 -14.10
N LEU A 272 14.08 -6.96 -15.38
CA LEU A 272 15.31 -7.18 -16.12
C LEU A 272 16.03 -5.86 -16.43
N GLU A 273 15.30 -4.79 -16.73
CA GLU A 273 15.87 -3.45 -16.90
C GLU A 273 16.54 -2.96 -15.60
N CYS A 274 15.87 -3.12 -14.46
CA CYS A 274 16.40 -2.79 -13.13
C CYS A 274 17.71 -3.54 -12.86
N ILE A 275 17.69 -4.87 -12.97
CA ILE A 275 18.88 -5.70 -12.70
C ILE A 275 20.01 -5.36 -13.67
N ASN A 276 19.72 -5.19 -14.97
CA ASN A 276 20.74 -4.87 -15.95
C ASN A 276 21.39 -3.51 -15.67
N SER A 277 20.61 -2.49 -15.33
CA SER A 277 21.14 -1.16 -15.00
C SER A 277 22.06 -1.20 -13.76
N ALA A 278 21.68 -1.96 -12.73
CA ALA A 278 22.51 -2.15 -11.54
C ALA A 278 23.80 -2.94 -11.86
N LEU A 279 23.74 -3.94 -12.74
CA LEU A 279 24.92 -4.68 -13.20
C LEU A 279 25.87 -3.82 -14.04
N GLU A 280 25.33 -2.95 -14.89
CA GLU A 280 26.11 -2.01 -15.71
C GLU A 280 26.80 -0.93 -14.86
N ALA A 281 26.08 -0.39 -13.87
CA ALA A 281 26.60 0.59 -12.91
C ALA A 281 27.64 -0.01 -11.95
N ARG A 282 27.67 -1.34 -11.77
CA ARG A 282 28.53 -2.03 -10.80
C ARG A 282 30.00 -1.64 -10.89
N LYS A 283 30.54 -1.51 -12.11
CA LYS A 283 31.95 -1.16 -12.35
C LYS A 283 32.29 0.31 -12.06
N LEU A 284 31.27 1.16 -11.96
CA LEU A 284 31.41 2.59 -11.71
C LEU A 284 31.35 2.93 -10.21
N ASN A 285 30.92 1.97 -9.37
CA ASN A 285 30.87 2.13 -7.93
C ASN A 285 32.10 1.49 -7.28
N ARG A 286 32.72 2.21 -6.34
CA ARG A 286 33.85 1.77 -5.51
C ARG A 286 33.37 0.96 -4.31
N THR A 287 32.18 1.26 -3.80
CA THR A 287 31.54 0.51 -2.71
C THR A 287 31.32 -0.93 -3.14
N PRO A 288 31.94 -1.91 -2.47
CA PRO A 288 31.64 -3.32 -2.72
C PRO A 288 30.17 -3.59 -2.45
N HIS A 289 29.48 -4.24 -3.39
CA HIS A 289 28.07 -4.53 -3.22
C HIS A 289 27.62 -5.79 -3.95
N ARG A 290 26.48 -6.31 -3.50
CA ARG A 290 25.78 -7.46 -4.05
C ARG A 290 24.38 -7.06 -4.48
N LEU A 291 23.91 -7.65 -5.57
CA LEU A 291 22.49 -7.60 -5.94
C LEU A 291 21.83 -8.84 -5.36
N VAL A 292 20.94 -8.65 -4.40
CA VAL A 292 20.14 -9.70 -3.76
C VAL A 292 18.72 -9.58 -4.28
N VAL A 293 18.35 -10.45 -5.20
CA VAL A 293 17.01 -10.47 -5.80
C VAL A 293 16.13 -11.44 -5.01
N ILE A 294 15.00 -10.94 -4.52
CA ILE A 294 14.04 -11.71 -3.73
C ILE A 294 12.84 -12.04 -4.60
N GLU A 295 12.81 -13.25 -5.14
CA GLU A 295 11.68 -13.74 -5.94
C GLU A 295 10.57 -14.26 -5.03
N ASP A 296 9.47 -13.51 -4.96
CA ASP A 296 8.35 -13.73 -4.04
C ASP A 296 7.26 -14.62 -4.67
N ALA A 297 7.65 -15.76 -5.21
CA ALA A 297 6.81 -16.70 -5.94
C ALA A 297 6.05 -16.07 -7.12
N THR A 298 6.81 -15.53 -8.09
CA THR A 298 6.25 -14.88 -9.29
C THR A 298 5.29 -15.80 -10.05
N PRO A 299 4.15 -15.27 -10.55
CA PRO A 299 3.28 -16.03 -11.44
C PRO A 299 3.85 -16.10 -12.87
N VAL A 300 4.93 -15.38 -13.20
CA VAL A 300 5.49 -15.28 -14.56
C VAL A 300 6.63 -16.28 -14.76
N PRO A 301 6.43 -17.39 -15.52
CA PRO A 301 7.46 -18.44 -15.65
C PRO A 301 8.73 -17.95 -16.34
N ALA A 302 8.61 -17.03 -17.29
CA ALA A 302 9.74 -16.43 -18.00
C ALA A 302 10.64 -15.62 -17.06
N LEU A 303 10.06 -14.87 -16.12
CA LEU A 303 10.79 -14.10 -15.11
C LEU A 303 11.54 -15.03 -14.18
N ARG A 304 10.86 -16.06 -13.64
CA ARG A 304 11.50 -17.08 -12.80
C ARG A 304 12.70 -17.73 -13.51
N LYS A 305 12.55 -18.08 -14.79
CA LYS A 305 13.64 -18.65 -15.60
C LYS A 305 14.80 -17.68 -15.76
N ALA A 306 14.52 -16.42 -16.10
CA ALA A 306 15.54 -15.39 -16.30
C ALA A 306 16.37 -15.14 -15.02
N LEU A 307 15.70 -15.03 -13.86
CA LEU A 307 16.36 -14.87 -12.57
C LEU A 307 17.28 -16.05 -12.23
N LYS A 308 16.83 -17.30 -12.45
CA LYS A 308 17.67 -18.50 -12.26
C LYS A 308 18.91 -18.49 -13.16
N VAL A 309 18.78 -18.06 -14.42
CA VAL A 309 19.91 -17.93 -15.35
C VAL A 309 20.90 -16.88 -14.87
N LEU A 310 20.44 -15.71 -14.41
CA LEU A 310 21.31 -14.66 -13.87
C LEU A 310 22.05 -15.13 -12.60
N ALA A 311 21.35 -15.84 -11.72
CA ALA A 311 21.95 -16.45 -10.52
C ALA A 311 22.99 -17.51 -10.88
N GLY A 312 22.69 -18.41 -11.82
CA GLY A 312 23.63 -19.44 -12.29
C GLY A 312 24.89 -18.86 -12.95
N LYS A 313 24.81 -17.64 -13.49
CA LYS A 313 25.96 -16.87 -14.02
C LYS A 313 26.71 -16.07 -12.94
N GLY A 314 26.33 -16.17 -11.66
CA GLY A 314 26.93 -15.43 -10.55
C GLY A 314 26.69 -13.91 -10.61
N LYS A 315 25.71 -13.45 -11.40
CA LYS A 315 25.42 -12.01 -11.55
C LYS A 315 24.61 -11.46 -10.38
N ILE A 316 23.74 -12.28 -9.80
CA ILE A 316 22.88 -11.94 -8.66
C ILE A 316 22.93 -13.03 -7.60
N THR A 317 22.62 -12.67 -6.36
CA THR A 317 22.20 -13.62 -5.32
C THR A 317 20.69 -13.75 -5.40
N LEU A 318 20.16 -14.95 -5.65
CA LEU A 318 18.71 -15.18 -5.75
C LEU A 318 18.19 -15.81 -4.45
N VAL A 319 17.23 -15.14 -3.82
CA VAL A 319 16.47 -15.63 -2.67
C VAL A 319 15.06 -15.94 -3.16
N GLN A 320 14.60 -17.17 -2.95
CA GLN A 320 13.27 -17.59 -3.40
C GLN A 320 12.35 -17.81 -2.20
N ASN A 321 11.15 -17.24 -2.27
CA ASN A 321 10.07 -17.58 -1.37
C ASN A 321 9.20 -18.69 -2.00
N PRO A 322 8.73 -19.64 -1.19
CA PRO A 322 7.90 -20.74 -1.69
C PRO A 322 6.48 -20.28 -2.06
N ILE A 323 6.04 -19.17 -1.48
CA ILE A 323 4.76 -18.51 -1.77
C ILE A 323 4.99 -16.99 -1.79
N ASN A 324 4.02 -16.23 -2.29
CA ASN A 324 4.02 -14.79 -2.14
C ASN A 324 3.83 -14.45 -0.65
N LEU A 325 4.87 -13.93 -0.01
CA LEU A 325 4.87 -13.48 1.38
C LEU A 325 4.51 -11.98 1.50
N GLY A 326 4.58 -11.25 0.40
CA GLY A 326 4.44 -9.80 0.36
C GLY A 326 5.76 -9.09 0.67
N PHE A 327 5.77 -7.77 0.44
CA PHE A 327 6.97 -6.94 0.56
C PHE A 327 7.61 -7.02 1.95
N ILE A 328 6.83 -6.76 3.01
CA ILE A 328 7.31 -6.69 4.40
C ILE A 328 8.09 -7.95 4.80
N ARG A 329 7.46 -9.13 4.68
CA ARG A 329 8.07 -10.41 5.07
C ARG A 329 9.28 -10.75 4.20
N SER A 330 9.18 -10.50 2.90
CA SER A 330 10.28 -10.71 1.94
C SER A 330 11.49 -9.85 2.29
N MET A 331 11.28 -8.57 2.58
CA MET A 331 12.33 -7.62 2.91
C MET A 331 12.92 -7.87 4.30
N ASN A 332 12.11 -8.24 5.29
CA ASN A 332 12.61 -8.64 6.60
C ASN A 332 13.57 -9.83 6.49
N ARG A 333 13.16 -10.88 5.76
CA ARG A 333 14.01 -12.04 5.47
C ARG A 333 15.30 -11.62 4.76
N ALA A 334 15.22 -10.74 3.76
CA ALA A 334 16.37 -10.28 2.99
C ALA A 334 17.36 -9.47 3.83
N MET A 335 16.86 -8.50 4.59
CA MET A 335 17.67 -7.64 5.48
C MET A 335 18.35 -8.44 6.60
N ALA A 336 17.80 -9.61 6.97
CA ALA A 336 18.37 -10.51 7.97
C ALA A 336 19.50 -11.41 7.44
N LEU A 337 19.64 -11.59 6.11
CA LEU A 337 20.69 -12.45 5.52
C LEU A 337 22.10 -11.94 5.81
N SER A 338 22.24 -10.63 5.96
CA SER A 338 23.53 -9.95 6.10
C SER A 338 23.51 -8.95 7.26
N PRO A 339 23.55 -9.42 8.52
CA PRO A 339 23.31 -8.59 9.70
C PRO A 339 24.41 -7.56 9.98
N ARG A 340 25.46 -7.50 9.14
CA ARG A 340 26.57 -6.55 9.23
C ARG A 340 26.57 -5.49 8.12
N GLN A 341 25.82 -5.72 7.05
CA GLN A 341 25.85 -4.91 5.84
C GLN A 341 24.76 -3.84 5.88
N ASP A 342 25.06 -2.63 5.42
CA ASP A 342 24.02 -1.68 5.04
C ASP A 342 23.17 -2.28 3.91
N VAL A 343 21.95 -1.78 3.76
CA VAL A 343 21.05 -2.27 2.72
C VAL A 343 20.53 -1.12 1.89
N VAL A 344 20.31 -1.39 0.61
CA VAL A 344 19.52 -0.51 -0.26
C VAL A 344 18.29 -1.27 -0.69
N TRP A 345 17.12 -0.72 -0.41
CA TRP A 345 15.91 -1.18 -1.06
C TRP A 345 15.89 -0.59 -2.46
N LEU A 346 15.68 -1.42 -3.48
CA LEU A 346 15.60 -0.98 -4.85
C LEU A 346 14.44 -1.73 -5.53
N ASN A 347 13.34 -1.04 -5.77
CA ASN A 347 12.18 -1.65 -6.42
C ASN A 347 12.57 -2.20 -7.80
N ALA A 348 11.93 -3.31 -8.18
CA ALA A 348 12.23 -4.00 -9.44
C ALA A 348 11.84 -3.21 -10.70
N ASP A 349 11.13 -2.10 -10.57
CA ASP A 349 10.72 -1.20 -11.66
C ASP A 349 11.51 0.13 -11.64
N THR A 350 12.74 0.08 -11.15
CA THR A 350 13.67 1.21 -11.14
C THR A 350 14.80 1.05 -12.14
N ARG A 351 15.50 2.15 -12.45
CA ARG A 351 16.75 2.12 -13.21
C ARG A 351 17.77 3.01 -12.53
N VAL A 352 19.00 2.53 -12.37
CA VAL A 352 20.11 3.25 -11.74
C VAL A 352 21.20 3.61 -12.76
N HIS A 353 22.05 4.59 -12.46
CA HIS A 353 23.11 5.05 -13.35
C HIS A 353 24.38 5.42 -12.58
N GLY A 354 25.54 5.36 -13.24
CA GLY A 354 26.79 5.90 -12.69
C GLY A 354 27.22 5.30 -11.35
N ASP A 355 27.81 6.15 -10.52
CA ASP A 355 28.27 5.91 -9.15
C ASP A 355 27.17 6.16 -8.09
N TRP A 356 25.90 5.90 -8.44
CA TRP A 356 24.74 6.19 -7.59
C TRP A 356 24.86 5.63 -6.17
N LEU A 357 25.40 4.42 -6.00
CA LEU A 357 25.50 3.78 -4.69
C LEU A 357 26.57 4.45 -3.83
N ASP A 358 27.70 4.83 -4.43
CA ASP A 358 28.73 5.58 -3.73
C ASP A 358 28.20 6.93 -3.26
N ARG A 359 27.46 7.66 -4.11
CA ARG A 359 26.86 8.95 -3.72
C ARG A 359 25.82 8.78 -2.61
N LEU A 360 24.94 7.77 -2.68
CA LEU A 360 23.99 7.49 -1.59
C LEU A 360 24.71 7.17 -0.27
N ARG A 361 25.75 6.33 -0.32
CA ARG A 361 26.55 5.98 0.86
C ARG A 361 27.26 7.22 1.44
N ASN A 362 27.86 8.05 0.60
CA ASN A 362 28.54 9.26 1.05
C ASN A 362 27.59 10.21 1.77
N VAL A 363 26.35 10.35 1.30
CA VAL A 363 25.31 11.11 2.01
C VAL A 363 24.95 10.42 3.33
N ALA A 364 24.75 9.10 3.34
CA ALA A 364 24.37 8.35 4.54
C ALA A 364 25.41 8.44 5.67
N TYR A 365 26.69 8.56 5.32
CA TYR A 365 27.81 8.67 6.26
C TYR A 365 28.33 10.12 6.43
N SER A 366 27.62 11.11 5.88
CA SER A 366 27.96 12.53 6.09
C SER A 366 27.61 13.02 7.50
N ASP A 367 26.72 12.31 8.20
CA ASP A 367 26.35 12.55 9.59
C ASP A 367 26.00 11.20 10.26
N GLU A 368 26.41 11.03 11.52
CA GLU A 368 26.15 9.80 12.28
C GLU A 368 24.65 9.55 12.50
N ALA A 369 23.84 10.61 12.62
CA ALA A 369 22.41 10.55 12.92
C ALA A 369 21.53 10.20 11.71
N ILE A 370 22.07 10.14 10.48
CA ILE A 370 21.28 9.78 9.29
C ILE A 370 20.98 8.29 9.31
N ALA A 371 19.71 7.91 9.36
CA ALA A 371 19.29 6.52 9.24
C ALA A 371 19.14 6.08 7.78
N SER A 372 18.58 6.96 6.94
CA SER A 372 18.25 6.61 5.57
C SER A 372 18.46 7.73 4.56
N VAL A 373 18.70 7.33 3.30
CA VAL A 373 18.87 8.26 2.18
C VAL A 373 17.98 7.87 1.01
N THR A 374 17.27 8.85 0.44
CA THR A 374 16.40 8.69 -0.74
C THR A 374 16.89 9.60 -1.89
N PRO A 375 17.13 9.09 -3.10
CA PRO A 375 17.56 9.90 -4.24
C PRO A 375 16.41 10.71 -4.85
N PHE A 376 16.71 11.65 -5.73
CA PHE A 376 15.70 12.17 -6.66
C PHE A 376 15.20 11.10 -7.62
N THR A 377 13.97 11.30 -8.10
CA THR A 377 13.33 10.41 -9.07
C THR A 377 12.25 11.16 -9.86
N ASN A 378 11.75 10.56 -10.94
CA ASN A 378 10.55 11.02 -11.62
C ASN A 378 9.26 10.69 -10.82
N ASN A 379 9.30 9.70 -9.92
CA ASN A 379 8.12 9.20 -9.21
C ASN A 379 8.46 8.73 -7.78
N GLY A 380 8.49 9.63 -6.79
CA GLY A 380 8.90 9.30 -5.42
C GLY A 380 8.53 10.36 -4.38
N GLU A 381 7.29 10.82 -4.44
CA GLU A 381 6.70 11.75 -3.48
C GLU A 381 7.53 13.02 -3.25
N LEU A 382 8.10 13.21 -2.05
CA LEU A 382 8.88 14.40 -1.69
C LEU A 382 10.06 14.62 -2.65
N MET A 383 10.63 13.53 -3.16
CA MET A 383 11.80 13.50 -4.04
C MET A 383 11.44 13.42 -5.54
N SER A 384 10.17 13.56 -5.90
CA SER A 384 9.76 13.69 -7.30
C SER A 384 10.34 14.96 -7.93
N PHE A 385 10.85 14.80 -9.15
CA PHE A 385 11.38 15.84 -10.02
C PHE A 385 10.70 15.75 -11.40
N PRO A 386 10.32 16.88 -12.03
CA PRO A 386 10.57 18.27 -11.63
C PRO A 386 9.71 18.81 -10.48
N GLU A 387 8.56 18.19 -10.23
CA GLU A 387 7.57 18.64 -9.25
C GLU A 387 7.40 17.62 -8.13
N SER A 388 7.48 18.09 -6.89
CA SER A 388 7.28 17.24 -5.70
C SER A 388 5.85 16.70 -5.67
N ARG A 389 5.70 15.46 -5.20
CA ARG A 389 4.43 14.72 -5.05
C ARG A 389 3.66 14.51 -6.35
N PHE A 390 4.32 14.70 -7.49
CA PHE A 390 3.78 14.38 -8.80
C PHE A 390 4.53 13.18 -9.38
N SER A 391 3.79 12.25 -9.99
CA SER A 391 4.36 11.10 -10.70
C SER A 391 4.57 11.49 -12.16
N HIS A 392 5.83 11.68 -12.55
CA HIS A 392 6.21 11.98 -13.93
C HIS A 392 6.53 10.68 -14.68
N PRO A 393 6.34 10.64 -16.01
CA PRO A 393 6.75 9.50 -16.82
C PRO A 393 8.21 9.13 -16.60
N MET A 394 8.51 7.82 -16.62
CA MET A 394 9.88 7.35 -16.52
C MET A 394 10.68 7.83 -17.75
N PRO A 395 11.83 8.51 -17.56
CA PRO A 395 12.66 8.95 -18.67
C PRO A 395 13.24 7.76 -19.44
N SER A 396 13.66 7.95 -20.68
CA SER A 396 14.50 6.95 -21.37
C SER A 396 15.88 6.80 -20.71
N ALA A 397 16.60 5.72 -20.99
CA ALA A 397 17.92 5.49 -20.37
C ALA A 397 18.93 6.62 -20.61
N PRO A 398 19.06 7.18 -21.84
CA PRO A 398 19.93 8.34 -22.08
C PRO A 398 19.49 9.60 -21.34
N GLU A 399 18.17 9.86 -21.27
CA GLU A 399 17.64 11.01 -20.55
C GLU A 399 17.88 10.90 -19.04
N GLN A 400 17.70 9.71 -18.48
CA GLN A 400 18.03 9.47 -17.08
C GLN A 400 19.52 9.67 -16.81
N ALA A 401 20.40 9.07 -17.62
CA ALA A 401 21.84 9.21 -17.45
C ALA A 401 22.24 10.70 -17.41
N ARG A 402 21.68 11.49 -18.33
CA ARG A 402 21.87 12.94 -18.36
C ARG A 402 21.32 13.63 -17.11
N LEU A 403 20.14 13.25 -16.62
CA LEU A 403 19.58 13.81 -15.38
C LEU A 403 20.46 13.50 -14.17
N ASP A 404 20.97 12.28 -14.07
CA ASP A 404 21.85 11.87 -12.97
C ASP A 404 23.23 12.57 -13.03
N ASP A 405 23.80 12.73 -14.23
CA ASP A 405 25.02 13.53 -14.42
C ASP A 405 24.81 15.01 -14.05
N LEU A 406 23.68 15.60 -14.46
CA LEU A 406 23.34 16.97 -14.07
C LEU A 406 23.09 17.09 -12.57
N ALA A 407 22.45 16.10 -11.94
CA ALA A 407 22.26 16.07 -10.50
C ALA A 407 23.61 16.04 -9.77
N ARG A 408 24.53 15.20 -10.23
CA ARG A 408 25.92 15.13 -9.73
C ARG A 408 26.67 16.45 -9.89
N LEU A 409 26.58 17.09 -11.06
CA LEU A 409 27.27 18.36 -11.35
C LEU A 409 26.66 19.56 -10.62
N THR A 410 25.36 19.53 -10.38
CA THR A 410 24.66 20.58 -9.63
C THR A 410 25.03 20.54 -8.16
N ASP A 411 25.37 19.34 -7.65
CA ASP A 411 25.88 19.09 -6.29
C ASP A 411 25.09 19.83 -5.20
N SER A 412 23.76 19.80 -5.33
CA SER A 412 22.89 20.40 -4.33
C SER A 412 23.00 19.63 -3.01
N PRO A 413 23.04 20.33 -1.86
CA PRO A 413 23.25 19.68 -0.58
C PRO A 413 22.11 18.71 -0.27
N ALA A 414 22.44 17.65 0.46
CA ALA A 414 21.45 16.75 1.01
C ALA A 414 20.52 17.50 1.98
N MET A 415 19.24 17.12 2.02
CA MET A 415 18.22 17.83 2.80
C MET A 415 17.44 16.84 3.65
N GLU A 416 17.25 17.14 4.93
CA GLU A 416 16.40 16.32 5.79
C GLU A 416 14.97 16.26 5.23
N ILE A 417 14.37 15.09 5.25
CA ILE A 417 13.00 14.81 4.81
C ILE A 417 12.21 14.14 5.94
N GLU A 418 10.89 14.31 5.94
CA GLU A 418 10.04 13.72 7.00
C GLU A 418 10.07 12.18 6.95
N THR A 419 10.04 11.61 5.74
CA THR A 419 10.08 10.17 5.48
C THR A 419 10.85 9.90 4.20
N GLY A 420 11.59 8.78 4.18
CA GLY A 420 12.16 8.24 2.94
C GLY A 420 11.10 7.59 2.06
N CYS A 421 11.44 7.27 0.81
CA CYS A 421 10.53 6.61 -0.13
C CYS A 421 11.04 5.21 -0.51
N GLY A 422 10.17 4.21 -0.46
CA GLY A 422 10.52 2.80 -0.57
C GLY A 422 11.01 2.32 -1.95
N PHE A 423 10.91 3.15 -3.00
CA PHE A 423 11.39 2.78 -4.34
C PHE A 423 12.92 2.63 -4.40
N CYS A 424 13.63 3.50 -3.67
CA CYS A 424 15.07 3.47 -3.52
C CYS A 424 15.43 4.09 -2.17
N LEU A 425 15.80 3.25 -1.20
CA LEU A 425 16.06 3.66 0.16
C LEU A 425 17.35 3.02 0.68
N TYR A 426 18.40 3.82 0.85
CA TYR A 426 19.60 3.39 1.55
C TYR A 426 19.32 3.40 3.05
N LEU A 427 19.70 2.33 3.76
CA LEU A 427 19.51 2.18 5.19
C LEU A 427 20.82 1.76 5.85
N LYS A 428 21.28 2.56 6.81
CA LYS A 428 22.43 2.16 7.65
C LYS A 428 22.07 0.96 8.50
N ARG A 429 22.99 0.00 8.59
CA ARG A 429 22.85 -1.17 9.45
C ARG A 429 22.73 -0.78 10.91
N GLU A 430 23.41 0.28 11.33
CA GLU A 430 23.33 0.78 12.70
C GLU A 430 21.90 1.23 13.06
N ALA A 431 21.28 2.01 12.18
CA ALA A 431 19.89 2.40 12.33
C ALA A 431 18.96 1.17 12.30
N LEU A 432 19.15 0.23 11.36
CA LEU A 432 18.36 -1.01 11.35
C LEU A 432 18.48 -1.83 12.64
N ASN A 433 19.68 -1.91 13.23
CA ASN A 433 19.89 -2.62 14.49
C ASN A 433 19.23 -1.89 15.67
N SER A 434 19.17 -0.55 15.63
CA SER A 434 18.55 0.28 16.68
C SER A 434 17.02 0.31 16.58
N VAL A 435 16.48 0.47 15.37
CA VAL A 435 15.05 0.69 15.09
C VAL A 435 14.31 -0.64 14.98
N GLY A 436 15.01 -1.68 14.53
CA GLY A 436 14.43 -2.98 14.20
C GLY A 436 13.94 -3.04 12.75
N TYR A 437 13.15 -4.08 12.49
CA TYR A 437 12.69 -4.48 11.16
C TYR A 437 11.27 -3.96 10.89
N LEU A 438 10.69 -4.35 9.76
CA LEU A 438 9.33 -3.96 9.37
C LEU A 438 8.29 -4.76 10.15
N ASP A 439 7.17 -4.11 10.44
CA ASP A 439 6.07 -4.72 11.19
C ASP A 439 5.24 -5.64 10.29
N GLU A 440 5.38 -6.95 10.48
CA GLU A 440 4.61 -7.96 9.74
C GLU A 440 3.36 -8.48 10.47
N VAL A 441 3.04 -7.88 11.62
CA VAL A 441 1.90 -8.25 12.47
C VAL A 441 0.72 -7.34 12.20
N GLU A 442 0.94 -6.02 12.24
CA GLU A 442 -0.13 -5.03 12.15
C GLU A 442 -0.29 -4.47 10.73
N LEU A 443 0.81 -4.27 10.00
CA LEU A 443 0.76 -3.76 8.63
C LEU A 443 0.45 -4.88 7.62
N LEU A 444 -0.42 -4.56 6.66
CA LEU A 444 -0.72 -5.42 5.52
C LEU A 444 0.44 -5.40 4.51
N ARG A 445 0.40 -6.35 3.57
CA ARG A 445 1.45 -6.64 2.57
C ARG A 445 1.80 -5.45 1.65
N GLY A 446 2.62 -4.52 2.15
CA GLY A 446 3.18 -3.38 1.43
C GLY A 446 2.40 -2.06 1.60
N TYR A 447 3.05 -0.97 1.21
CA TYR A 447 2.66 0.43 1.41
C TYR A 447 2.66 0.91 2.87
N GLY A 448 3.50 1.89 3.19
CA GLY A 448 3.54 2.52 4.52
C GLY A 448 4.49 1.85 5.50
N GLU A 449 5.09 0.71 5.16
CA GLU A 449 6.17 0.08 5.93
C GLU A 449 7.42 0.95 6.03
N GLU A 450 7.77 1.64 4.94
CA GLU A 450 8.89 2.59 4.92
C GLU A 450 8.57 3.81 5.78
N THR A 451 7.33 4.28 5.74
CA THR A 451 6.84 5.39 6.54
C THR A 451 6.82 5.04 8.02
N ASP A 452 6.31 3.85 8.41
CA ASP A 452 6.35 3.36 9.79
C ASP A 452 7.80 3.26 10.28
N TRP A 453 8.69 2.66 9.48
CA TRP A 453 10.09 2.50 9.86
C TRP A 453 10.79 3.86 10.04
N CYS A 454 10.57 4.81 9.13
CA CYS A 454 11.13 6.15 9.24
C CYS A 454 10.62 6.87 10.49
N LEU A 455 9.30 6.84 10.74
CA LEU A 455 8.73 7.49 11.91
C LEU A 455 9.20 6.87 13.24
N ARG A 456 9.40 5.55 13.29
CA ARG A 456 10.07 4.89 14.43
C ARG A 456 11.51 5.34 14.60
N ALA A 457 12.28 5.37 13.51
CA ALA A 457 13.66 5.81 13.53
C ALA A 457 13.80 7.24 14.06
N ARG A 458 12.92 8.14 13.60
CA ARG A 458 12.84 9.52 14.07
C ARG A 458 12.55 9.62 15.56
N GLY A 459 11.65 8.78 16.09
CA GLY A 459 11.38 8.69 17.53
C GLY A 459 12.60 8.26 18.36
N LEU A 460 13.60 7.65 17.73
CA LEU A 460 14.87 7.24 18.35
C LEU A 460 16.02 8.22 18.06
N GLY A 461 15.73 9.38 17.47
CA GLY A 461 16.72 10.43 17.19
C GLY A 461 17.43 10.32 15.83
N TRP A 462 17.04 9.36 14.99
CA TRP A 462 17.58 9.27 13.63
C TRP A 462 16.91 10.26 12.66
N SER A 463 17.63 10.66 11.62
CA SER A 463 17.12 11.52 10.55
C SER A 463 17.04 10.77 9.20
N HIS A 464 16.20 11.29 8.30
CA HIS A 464 16.06 10.80 6.93
C HIS A 464 16.44 11.92 5.99
N VAL A 465 17.18 11.61 4.93
CA VAL A 465 17.76 12.63 4.06
C VAL A 465 17.45 12.35 2.59
N GLY A 466 17.00 13.36 1.88
CA GLY A 466 16.97 13.38 0.42
C GLY A 466 18.37 13.67 -0.12
N ALA A 467 18.80 12.94 -1.15
CA ALA A 467 20.06 13.14 -1.88
C ALA A 467 19.77 13.72 -3.28
N PRO A 468 19.72 15.05 -3.45
CA PRO A 468 19.46 15.68 -4.74
C PRO A 468 20.53 15.45 -5.79
N ASN A 469 21.72 15.03 -5.35
CA ASN A 469 22.85 14.76 -6.21
C ASN A 469 22.79 13.36 -6.84
N VAL A 470 21.75 12.55 -6.62
CA VAL A 470 21.53 11.23 -7.24
C VAL A 470 20.15 11.17 -7.89
N PHE A 471 20.04 10.64 -9.11
CA PHE A 471 18.76 10.43 -9.80
C PHE A 471 18.53 8.96 -10.16
N VAL A 472 17.46 8.37 -9.62
CA VAL A 472 17.01 7.01 -9.91
C VAL A 472 15.65 7.07 -10.59
N ALA A 473 15.54 6.54 -11.81
CA ALA A 473 14.26 6.48 -12.50
C ALA A 473 13.39 5.37 -11.89
N HIS A 474 12.07 5.60 -11.83
CA HIS A 474 11.11 4.68 -11.24
C HIS A 474 9.83 4.70 -12.08
N GLN A 475 9.44 3.55 -12.64
CA GLN A 475 8.22 3.43 -13.43
C GLN A 475 7.00 3.76 -12.57
N GLY A 476 6.96 3.15 -11.39
CA GLY A 476 5.96 3.37 -10.35
C GLY A 476 4.55 3.11 -10.86
N GLY A 477 4.13 1.84 -10.81
CA GLY A 477 2.74 1.50 -11.09
C GLY A 477 2.46 0.21 -11.83
N ILE A 478 3.11 -0.90 -11.48
CA ILE A 478 2.57 -2.25 -11.76
C ILE A 478 2.36 -2.97 -10.43
N SER A 479 1.35 -2.57 -9.66
CA SER A 479 0.97 -3.28 -8.43
C SER A 479 -0.41 -2.86 -7.89
N PHE A 480 -1.33 -3.84 -7.92
CA PHE A 480 -2.49 -4.06 -7.04
C PHE A 480 -3.80 -3.24 -7.16
N GLY A 481 -4.24 -2.69 -8.30
CA GLY A 481 -5.67 -2.33 -8.54
C GLY A 481 -6.54 -1.93 -7.31
N ALA A 482 -7.64 -2.63 -7.06
CA ALA A 482 -8.53 -2.39 -5.89
C ALA A 482 -7.91 -2.79 -4.54
N GLU A 483 -7.07 -3.83 -4.52
CA GLU A 483 -6.43 -4.36 -3.32
C GLU A 483 -5.40 -3.38 -2.71
N LYS A 484 -4.71 -2.62 -3.55
CA LYS A 484 -3.78 -1.54 -3.19
C LYS A 484 -4.48 -0.50 -2.35
N ALA A 485 -5.64 -0.02 -2.82
CA ALA A 485 -6.38 1.03 -2.14
C ALA A 485 -6.76 0.61 -0.71
N LEU A 486 -7.12 -0.66 -0.51
CA LEU A 486 -7.40 -1.23 0.81
C LEU A 486 -6.16 -1.29 1.68
N ARG A 487 -5.06 -1.86 1.17
CA ARG A 487 -3.82 -1.98 1.95
C ARG A 487 -3.29 -0.61 2.36
N VAL A 488 -3.28 0.35 1.45
CA VAL A 488 -2.86 1.74 1.71
C VAL A 488 -3.76 2.37 2.78
N ALA A 489 -5.08 2.25 2.67
CA ALA A 489 -5.99 2.85 3.64
C ALA A 489 -5.81 2.24 5.04
N HIS A 490 -5.77 0.90 5.14
CA HIS A 490 -5.52 0.18 6.39
C HIS A 490 -4.19 0.59 7.04
N ASN A 491 -3.10 0.53 6.29
CA ASN A 491 -1.77 0.88 6.81
C ASN A 491 -1.72 2.36 7.23
N ASN A 492 -2.34 3.27 6.48
CA ASN A 492 -2.46 4.68 6.86
C ASN A 492 -3.26 4.89 8.16
N ALA A 493 -4.31 4.10 8.41
CA ALA A 493 -5.05 4.17 9.67
C ALA A 493 -4.18 3.77 10.86
N ILE A 494 -3.36 2.72 10.70
CA ILE A 494 -2.37 2.30 11.70
C ILE A 494 -1.32 3.39 11.93
N LEU A 495 -0.75 3.95 10.86
CA LEU A 495 0.24 5.02 10.94
C LEU A 495 -0.31 6.25 11.67
N LYS A 496 -1.54 6.67 11.37
CA LYS A 496 -2.19 7.80 12.03
C LYS A 496 -2.42 7.55 13.53
N ARG A 497 -2.76 6.31 13.89
CA ARG A 497 -2.91 5.90 15.31
C ARG A 497 -1.57 5.91 16.04
N ARG A 498 -0.50 5.43 15.39
CA ARG A 498 0.86 5.36 15.99
C ARG A 498 1.54 6.71 16.07
N TYR A 499 1.35 7.56 15.07
CA TYR A 499 2.06 8.84 14.93
C TYR A 499 1.07 9.98 14.63
N PRO A 500 0.25 10.42 15.62
CA PRO A 500 -0.80 11.42 15.40
C PRO A 500 -0.31 12.74 14.78
N ASP A 501 0.92 13.15 15.11
CA ASP A 501 1.50 14.41 14.63
C ASP A 501 2.18 14.29 13.25
N ALA A 502 2.34 13.08 12.71
CA ALA A 502 3.10 12.86 11.48
C ALA A 502 2.48 13.56 10.27
N SER A 503 1.15 13.51 10.12
CA SER A 503 0.45 14.20 9.02
C SER A 503 0.67 15.71 9.06
N SER A 504 0.57 16.32 10.25
CA SER A 504 0.77 17.76 10.40
C SER A 504 2.22 18.18 10.08
N ARG A 505 3.22 17.36 10.46
CA ARG A 505 4.61 17.61 10.09
C ARG A 505 4.84 17.47 8.59
N TYR A 506 4.29 16.43 7.97
CA TYR A 506 4.35 16.21 6.52
C TYR A 506 3.73 17.39 5.75
N ASP A 507 2.56 17.87 6.17
CA ASP A 507 1.90 19.02 5.56
C ASP A 507 2.76 20.29 5.70
N ASN A 508 3.31 20.54 6.90
CA ASN A 508 4.22 21.66 7.13
C ASN A 508 5.51 21.56 6.31
N PHE A 509 6.04 20.35 6.09
CA PHE A 509 7.17 20.12 5.20
C PHE A 509 6.80 20.46 3.75
N CYS A 510 5.65 19.98 3.28
CA CYS A 510 5.15 20.24 1.93
C CYS A 510 4.91 21.74 1.68
N LEU A 511 4.43 22.47 2.67
CA LEU A 511 4.21 23.91 2.57
C LEU A 511 5.53 24.70 2.49
N ARG A 512 6.55 24.32 3.27
CA ARG A 512 7.87 24.96 3.25
C ARG A 512 8.69 24.57 2.02
N ASP A 513 8.53 23.35 1.57
CA ASP A 513 9.21 22.74 0.42
C ASP A 513 10.73 22.99 0.39
N PRO A 514 11.49 22.53 1.41
CA PRO A 514 12.91 22.84 1.54
C PRO A 514 13.77 22.23 0.42
N ILE A 515 13.26 21.27 -0.32
CA ILE A 515 13.95 20.62 -1.46
C ILE A 515 13.81 21.44 -2.75
N ARG A 516 12.87 22.42 -2.80
CA ARG A 516 12.63 23.27 -3.98
C ARG A 516 13.89 23.88 -4.59
N PRO A 517 14.85 24.44 -3.82
CA PRO A 517 16.06 25.02 -4.40
C PRO A 517 16.88 24.01 -5.23
N ALA A 518 17.00 22.78 -4.74
CA ALA A 518 17.73 21.70 -5.41
C ALA A 518 17.03 21.25 -6.70
N ARG A 519 15.69 21.09 -6.67
CA ARG A 519 14.92 20.79 -7.89
C ARG A 519 15.04 21.91 -8.93
N GLN A 520 14.99 23.16 -8.50
CA GLN A 520 15.16 24.30 -9.40
C GLN A 520 16.58 24.36 -9.99
N ALA A 521 17.61 24.00 -9.22
CA ALA A 521 18.97 23.96 -9.70
C ALA A 521 19.15 22.89 -10.79
N LEU A 522 18.66 21.66 -10.55
CA LEU A 522 18.64 20.59 -11.55
C LEU A 522 17.82 20.98 -12.79
N GLN A 523 16.66 21.62 -12.59
CA GLN A 523 15.83 22.11 -13.69
C GLN A 523 16.54 23.16 -14.55
N ARG A 524 17.26 24.11 -13.94
CA ARG A 524 18.07 25.10 -14.66
C ARG A 524 19.18 24.43 -15.46
N ALA A 525 19.89 23.47 -14.87
CA ALA A 525 20.94 22.71 -15.54
C ALA A 525 20.39 21.91 -16.74
N ARG A 526 19.22 21.29 -16.58
CA ARG A 526 18.48 20.60 -17.66
C ARG A 526 18.11 21.53 -18.80
N CYS A 527 17.60 22.72 -18.49
CA CYS A 527 17.22 23.72 -19.50
C CYS A 527 18.43 24.33 -20.22
N ALA A 528 19.52 24.61 -19.51
CA ALA A 528 20.73 25.21 -20.10
C ALA A 528 21.34 24.30 -21.17
N THR A 529 21.41 22.99 -20.89
CA THR A 529 21.94 22.01 -21.83
C THR A 529 21.00 21.72 -23.01
N GLY A 530 19.71 22.06 -22.91
CA GLY A 530 18.73 21.95 -24.01
C GLY A 530 18.81 23.11 -25.01
N ARG A 531 19.29 24.29 -24.59
CA ARG A 531 19.48 25.45 -25.50
C ARG A 531 20.70 25.27 -26.40
N THR A 532 21.81 24.77 -25.86
CA THR A 532 23.04 24.47 -26.63
C THR A 532 22.84 23.49 -27.79
N THR A 533 21.87 22.56 -27.69
CA THR A 533 21.56 21.62 -28.79
C THR A 533 20.70 22.25 -29.89
N VAL A 534 19.89 23.26 -29.56
CA VAL A 534 19.08 23.99 -30.56
C VAL A 534 19.97 24.98 -31.30
N ASP A 535 20.85 25.70 -30.58
CA ASP A 535 21.76 26.67 -31.18
C ASP A 535 22.77 26.01 -32.15
N ALA A 536 23.30 24.83 -31.79
CA ALA A 536 24.17 24.04 -32.67
C ALA A 536 23.45 23.49 -33.92
N ALA A 537 22.15 23.16 -33.82
CA ALA A 537 21.35 22.73 -34.97
C ALA A 537 21.02 23.89 -35.93
N THR A 538 20.87 25.11 -35.41
CA THR A 538 20.72 26.33 -36.21
C THR A 538 22.02 26.80 -36.87
N GLU A 539 23.19 26.60 -36.25
CA GLU A 539 24.48 26.90 -36.90
C GLU A 539 24.83 25.90 -38.02
N THR A 540 24.42 24.63 -37.88
CA THR A 540 24.67 23.62 -38.94
C THR A 540 23.77 23.81 -40.17
N THR A 541 22.64 24.51 -40.04
CA THR A 541 21.74 24.86 -41.15
C THR A 541 22.05 26.21 -41.79
N ALA A 542 22.89 27.05 -41.17
CA ALA A 542 23.37 28.31 -41.74
C ALA A 542 24.63 28.18 -42.64
N HIS A 543 25.20 26.98 -42.75
CA HIS A 543 26.38 26.68 -43.58
C HIS A 543 26.14 25.57 -44.63
N ARG A 544 24.92 25.45 -45.16
CA ARG A 544 24.64 24.66 -46.36
C ARG A 544 23.92 25.46 -47.43
#